data_AF-A0AAE9DKZ4-F1
#
_entry.id   AF-A0AAE9DKZ4-F1
#
_cell.length_a   1.000
_cell.length_b   1.000
_cell.length_c   1.000
_cell.angle_alpha   90.00
_cell.angle_beta   90.00
_cell.angle_gamma   90.00
#
_symmetry.space_group_name_H-M   'P 1'
#
loop_
_entity.id
_entity.type
_entity.pdbx_description
1 polymer ?
#
loop_
_entity_poly.entity_id
_entity_poly.type
_entity_poly.pdbx_seq_one_letter_code
_entity_poly.pdbx_strand_id
1 'polypeptide(L)'
;MPQDASDGYERLTDIAEAAKNEGSELKHVLRDVYRNYSELGSDIHDYYEKNLKKLPETVGQTANDLYSFSQTFKEDANKFLESMMELSPPEKISGFNISKLFANSIFLLVIATFSRCIGSYVTAPVFGIIFLNVGAIILVVIVVPIIATYVYRNLKVRSLAEKRIACAGFIFLQSALIGFINQNDWLESVPFSVLTQIISSFSYPLILAHTDNRQKILGFVAGSSMIFHLAHGFFFSGMDGAFLTIVIMYTFLAICLIQYSIAFRCQTDFDMMLLTMQYVFLISVVRMFAFIYQSSIGSSNRSQKMSLTADPPACTVPAAGGTSTHKLVNGGADKLIFKIKSSNNNEYRITPVFGFIDPSGSKDVTITRTAGAPKEDKLVIHFANAPADATDAQAAFAAVTPAGTVTIPMSATA
;
A
#
# COMPACT_ATOMS: atom_id res chain seq x y z
N MET A 1 57.18 -25.24 57.20
CA MET A 1 57.05 -24.66 55.84
C MET A 1 55.56 -24.61 55.51
N PRO A 2 55.06 -23.55 54.85
CA PRO A 2 53.65 -23.16 54.90
C PRO A 2 52.76 -24.09 54.07
N GLN A 3 51.50 -24.26 54.50
CA GLN A 3 50.43 -25.02 53.83
C GLN A 3 49.96 -24.40 52.50
N ASP A 4 50.60 -23.34 52.03
CA ASP A 4 50.15 -22.55 50.87
C ASP A 4 50.68 -23.07 49.51
N ALA A 5 51.51 -24.12 49.51
CA ALA A 5 52.09 -24.69 48.28
C ALA A 5 51.30 -25.88 47.70
N SER A 6 50.47 -26.58 48.50
CA SER A 6 49.66 -27.71 48.01
C SER A 6 48.38 -27.24 47.30
N ASP A 7 47.82 -26.11 47.73
CA ASP A 7 46.57 -25.54 47.20
C ASP A 7 46.73 -24.97 45.77
N GLY A 8 47.96 -24.58 45.40
CA GLY A 8 48.29 -24.07 44.07
C GLY A 8 48.41 -25.16 43.00
N TYR A 9 48.77 -26.38 43.37
CA TYR A 9 48.90 -27.50 42.42
C TYR A 9 47.53 -28.09 42.05
N GLU A 10 46.62 -28.17 43.03
CA GLU A 10 45.24 -28.62 42.83
C GLU A 10 44.44 -27.65 41.94
N ARG A 11 44.62 -26.33 42.14
CA ARG A 11 44.05 -25.31 41.24
C ARG A 11 44.57 -25.37 39.81
N LEU A 12 45.84 -25.72 39.59
CA LEU A 12 46.40 -25.83 38.24
C LEU A 12 45.89 -27.07 37.51
N THR A 13 45.67 -28.17 38.21
CA THR A 13 45.02 -29.36 37.65
C THR A 13 43.56 -29.08 37.31
N ASP A 14 42.81 -28.38 38.17
CA ASP A 14 41.42 -28.02 37.88
C ASP A 14 41.28 -27.05 36.70
N ILE A 15 42.19 -26.08 36.58
CA ILE A 15 42.24 -25.15 35.44
C ILE A 15 42.64 -25.89 34.15
N ALA A 16 43.57 -26.86 34.23
CA ALA A 16 43.95 -27.67 33.07
C ALA A 16 42.83 -28.62 32.63
N GLU A 17 42.10 -29.22 33.56
CA GLU A 17 40.92 -30.06 33.30
C GLU A 17 39.78 -29.21 32.71
N ALA A 18 39.53 -28.02 33.26
CA ALA A 18 38.55 -27.07 32.75
C ALA A 18 38.91 -26.56 31.35
N ALA A 19 40.18 -26.19 31.09
CA ALA A 19 40.64 -25.75 29.77
C ALA A 19 40.60 -26.89 28.74
N LYS A 20 40.83 -28.14 29.16
CA LYS A 20 40.70 -29.32 28.30
C LYS A 20 39.23 -29.62 27.97
N ASN A 21 38.33 -29.47 28.94
CA ASN A 21 36.89 -29.60 28.74
C ASN A 21 36.35 -28.47 27.84
N GLU A 22 36.74 -27.21 28.07
CA GLU A 22 36.38 -26.09 27.18
C GLU A 22 36.92 -26.28 25.76
N GLY A 23 38.14 -26.81 25.60
CA GLY A 23 38.70 -27.17 24.30
C GLY A 23 37.93 -28.30 23.60
N SER A 24 37.35 -29.24 24.36
CA SER A 24 36.46 -30.27 23.80
C SER A 24 35.08 -29.73 23.45
N GLU A 25 34.48 -28.90 24.31
CA GLU A 25 33.20 -28.23 24.09
C GLU A 25 33.26 -27.33 22.86
N LEU A 26 34.32 -26.53 22.72
CA LEU A 26 34.53 -25.69 21.54
C LEU A 26 34.66 -26.53 20.26
N LYS A 27 35.31 -27.71 20.31
CA LYS A 27 35.37 -28.64 19.17
C LYS A 27 34.02 -29.26 18.86
N HIS A 28 33.19 -29.54 19.86
CA HIS A 28 31.83 -30.03 19.68
C HIS A 28 30.93 -28.95 19.08
N VAL A 29 30.97 -27.73 19.61
CA VAL A 29 30.25 -26.56 19.07
C VAL A 29 30.68 -26.24 17.65
N LEU A 30 31.98 -26.22 17.34
CA LEU A 30 32.46 -25.98 15.97
C LEU A 30 32.04 -27.10 15.02
N ARG A 31 32.02 -28.36 15.49
CA ARG A 31 31.52 -29.49 14.71
C ARG A 31 30.02 -29.38 14.46
N ASP A 32 29.24 -28.97 15.45
CA ASP A 32 27.79 -28.80 15.32
C ASP A 32 27.44 -27.56 14.48
N VAL A 33 28.21 -26.49 14.55
CA VAL A 33 28.09 -25.32 13.66
C VAL A 33 28.43 -25.72 12.23
N TYR A 34 29.53 -26.45 12.01
CA TYR A 34 29.90 -26.94 10.68
C TYR A 34 28.86 -27.92 10.12
N ARG A 35 28.35 -28.82 10.97
CA ARG A 35 27.27 -29.75 10.62
C ARG A 35 25.98 -29.02 10.28
N ASN A 36 25.55 -28.04 11.08
CA ASN A 36 24.37 -27.23 10.80
C ASN A 36 24.53 -26.37 9.53
N TYR A 37 25.72 -25.82 9.26
CA TYR A 37 25.98 -25.09 8.01
C TYR A 37 26.02 -26.00 6.79
N SER A 38 26.56 -27.22 6.94
CA SER A 38 26.58 -28.23 5.90
C SER A 38 25.17 -28.78 5.63
N GLU A 39 24.37 -29.01 6.68
CA GLU A 39 22.96 -29.39 6.60
C GLU A 39 22.14 -28.26 5.97
N LEU A 40 22.38 -27.00 6.32
CA LEU A 40 21.75 -25.84 5.67
C LEU A 40 22.12 -25.72 4.18
N GLY A 41 23.39 -25.93 3.82
CA GLY A 41 23.83 -25.95 2.42
C GLY A 41 23.22 -27.11 1.64
N SER A 42 23.14 -28.29 2.26
CA SER A 42 22.44 -29.47 1.76
C SER A 42 20.95 -29.19 1.55
N ASP A 43 20.27 -28.61 2.53
CA ASP A 43 18.84 -28.30 2.49
C ASP A 43 18.52 -27.22 1.46
N ILE A 44 19.38 -26.22 1.31
CA ILE A 44 19.28 -25.19 0.26
C ILE A 44 19.52 -25.81 -1.12
N HIS A 45 20.50 -26.71 -1.26
CA HIS A 45 20.76 -27.42 -2.51
C HIS A 45 19.63 -28.38 -2.87
N ASP A 46 19.08 -29.09 -1.89
CA ASP A 46 17.98 -30.03 -2.06
C ASP A 46 16.66 -29.27 -2.33
N TYR A 47 16.44 -28.10 -1.71
CA TYR A 47 15.37 -27.18 -2.07
C TYR A 47 15.55 -26.62 -3.48
N TYR A 48 16.78 -26.27 -3.87
CA TYR A 48 17.09 -25.80 -5.22
C TYR A 48 16.83 -26.88 -6.28
N GLU A 49 17.35 -28.09 -6.11
CA GLU A 49 17.16 -29.22 -7.01
C GLU A 49 15.68 -29.66 -7.07
N LYS A 50 14.97 -29.69 -5.95
CA LYS A 50 13.56 -30.13 -5.89
C LYS A 50 12.58 -29.07 -6.37
N ASN A 51 12.82 -27.78 -6.12
CA ASN A 51 11.85 -26.72 -6.36
C ASN A 51 12.31 -25.69 -7.41
N LEU A 52 13.55 -25.17 -7.33
CA LEU A 52 14.02 -24.09 -8.22
C LEU A 52 14.54 -24.58 -9.57
N LYS A 53 15.15 -25.77 -9.66
CA LYS A 53 15.66 -26.35 -10.90
C LYS A 53 14.56 -26.89 -11.81
N LYS A 54 13.43 -27.30 -11.22
CA LYS A 54 12.18 -27.63 -11.92
C LYS A 54 11.34 -26.41 -12.25
N LEU A 55 11.75 -25.22 -11.82
CA LEU A 55 11.03 -23.98 -12.13
C LEU A 55 10.84 -23.76 -13.64
N PRO A 56 11.80 -24.07 -14.55
CA PRO A 56 11.58 -23.94 -16.00
C PRO A 56 10.53 -24.92 -16.55
N GLU A 57 10.51 -26.17 -16.07
CA GLU A 57 9.46 -27.15 -16.41
C GLU A 57 8.10 -26.76 -15.81
N THR A 58 8.11 -26.20 -14.60
CA THR A 58 6.93 -25.65 -13.92
C THR A 58 6.43 -24.42 -14.66
N VAL A 59 7.29 -23.57 -15.20
CA VAL A 59 6.96 -22.40 -16.03
C VAL A 59 6.40 -22.86 -17.38
N GLY A 60 6.96 -23.91 -17.99
CA GLY A 60 6.42 -24.54 -19.20
C GLY A 60 5.05 -25.17 -18.98
N GLN A 61 4.85 -25.88 -17.87
CA GLN A 61 3.55 -26.39 -17.43
C GLN A 61 2.59 -25.24 -17.11
N THR A 62 3.07 -24.19 -16.43
CA THR A 62 2.27 -22.98 -16.13
C THR A 62 1.88 -22.27 -17.41
N ALA A 63 2.72 -22.22 -18.44
CA ALA A 63 2.39 -21.64 -19.74
C ALA A 63 1.33 -22.47 -20.48
N ASN A 64 1.42 -23.80 -20.41
CA ASN A 64 0.40 -24.71 -20.96
C ASN A 64 -0.91 -24.64 -20.16
N ASP A 65 -0.84 -24.47 -18.84
CA ASP A 65 -1.98 -24.26 -17.95
C ASP A 65 -2.60 -22.88 -18.16
N LEU A 66 -1.80 -21.85 -18.46
CA LEU A 66 -2.28 -20.52 -18.81
C LEU A 66 -2.95 -20.53 -20.18
N TYR A 67 -2.40 -21.31 -21.11
CA TYR A 67 -2.99 -21.53 -22.42
C TYR A 67 -4.31 -22.31 -22.31
N SER A 68 -4.35 -23.40 -21.54
CA SER A 68 -5.58 -24.17 -21.31
C SER A 68 -6.62 -23.34 -20.54
N PHE A 69 -6.20 -22.58 -19.53
CA PHE A 69 -7.04 -21.60 -18.85
C PHE A 69 -7.58 -20.56 -19.82
N SER A 70 -6.77 -20.02 -20.74
CA SER A 70 -7.27 -19.09 -21.77
C SER A 70 -8.32 -19.74 -22.66
N GLN A 71 -8.25 -21.04 -22.91
CA GLN A 71 -9.25 -21.77 -23.69
C GLN A 71 -10.54 -22.00 -22.88
N THR A 72 -10.43 -22.32 -21.59
CA THR A 72 -11.60 -22.56 -20.71
C THR A 72 -12.15 -21.29 -20.08
N PHE A 73 -11.44 -20.17 -20.16
CA PHE A 73 -11.77 -18.93 -19.43
C PHE A 73 -13.20 -18.47 -19.68
N LYS A 74 -13.66 -18.53 -20.93
CA LYS A 74 -15.04 -18.16 -21.27
C LYS A 74 -16.06 -19.06 -20.58
N GLU A 75 -15.79 -20.36 -20.53
CA GLU A 75 -16.66 -21.33 -19.87
C GLU A 75 -16.63 -21.15 -18.35
N ASP A 76 -15.45 -20.96 -17.77
CA ASP A 76 -15.28 -20.72 -16.34
C ASP A 76 -15.92 -19.38 -15.91
N ALA A 77 -15.81 -18.34 -16.75
CA ALA A 77 -16.48 -17.06 -16.55
C ALA A 77 -18.01 -17.22 -16.65
N ASN A 78 -18.51 -18.01 -17.60
CA ASN A 78 -19.94 -18.30 -17.70
C ASN A 78 -20.45 -19.05 -16.47
N LYS A 79 -19.75 -20.11 -16.02
CA LYS A 79 -20.08 -20.83 -14.79
C LYS A 79 -20.07 -19.92 -13.56
N PHE A 80 -19.10 -19.01 -13.49
CA PHE A 80 -19.08 -17.99 -12.45
C PHE A 80 -20.32 -17.09 -12.51
N LEU A 81 -20.64 -16.54 -13.69
CA LEU A 81 -21.82 -15.69 -13.88
C LEU A 81 -23.14 -16.41 -13.54
N GLU A 82 -23.29 -17.66 -14.00
CA GLU A 82 -24.42 -18.53 -13.66
C GLU A 82 -24.52 -18.71 -12.15
N SER A 83 -23.40 -18.98 -11.46
CA SER A 83 -23.39 -19.13 -10.00
C SER A 83 -23.80 -17.85 -9.26
N MET A 84 -23.51 -16.67 -9.83
CA MET A 84 -23.93 -15.39 -9.25
C MET A 84 -25.42 -15.14 -9.44
N MET A 85 -25.99 -15.60 -10.56
CA MET A 85 -27.40 -15.46 -10.90
C MET A 85 -28.30 -16.54 -10.27
N GLU A 86 -27.73 -17.63 -9.77
CA GLU A 86 -28.49 -18.72 -9.15
C GLU A 86 -29.12 -18.28 -7.82
N LEU A 87 -30.44 -18.37 -7.76
CA LEU A 87 -31.28 -17.97 -6.63
C LEU A 87 -32.18 -19.09 -6.13
N SER A 88 -32.03 -20.31 -6.65
CA SER A 88 -32.64 -21.51 -6.08
C SER A 88 -32.28 -21.64 -4.59
N PRO A 89 -33.14 -22.30 -3.78
CA PRO A 89 -32.80 -22.60 -2.40
C PRO A 89 -31.39 -23.22 -2.32
N PRO A 90 -30.54 -22.77 -1.39
CA PRO A 90 -29.17 -23.25 -1.30
C PRO A 90 -29.22 -24.75 -0.97
N GLU A 91 -28.62 -25.58 -1.81
CA GLU A 91 -28.33 -26.95 -1.42
C GLU A 91 -27.51 -26.98 -0.13
N LYS A 92 -27.61 -28.07 0.64
CA LYS A 92 -27.11 -28.26 2.03
C LYS A 92 -25.62 -27.95 2.26
N ILE A 93 -25.16 -26.72 2.05
CA ILE A 93 -24.00 -26.14 2.69
C ILE A 93 -24.48 -25.62 4.04
N SER A 94 -23.87 -26.14 5.10
CA SER A 94 -24.21 -25.71 6.45
C SER A 94 -23.78 -24.26 6.64
N GLY A 95 -24.55 -23.49 7.41
CA GLY A 95 -24.13 -22.15 7.85
C GLY A 95 -22.74 -22.19 8.51
N PHE A 96 -22.39 -23.30 9.16
CA PHE A 96 -21.07 -23.57 9.72
C PHE A 96 -19.92 -23.54 8.70
N ASN A 97 -20.11 -24.11 7.50
CA ASN A 97 -19.08 -24.07 6.44
C ASN A 97 -18.87 -22.64 5.93
N ILE A 98 -19.94 -21.86 5.78
CA ILE A 98 -19.84 -20.44 5.41
C ILE A 98 -19.13 -19.64 6.51
N SER A 99 -19.47 -19.87 7.78
CA SER A 99 -18.76 -19.24 8.90
C SER A 99 -17.28 -19.60 8.93
N LYS A 100 -16.90 -20.85 8.60
CA LYS A 100 -15.49 -21.26 8.47
C LYS A 100 -14.75 -20.52 7.35
N LEU A 101 -15.36 -20.34 6.18
CA LEU A 101 -14.78 -19.55 5.07
C LEU A 101 -14.44 -18.14 5.54
N PHE A 102 -15.39 -17.49 6.21
CA PHE A 102 -15.20 -16.14 6.72
C PHE A 102 -14.19 -16.10 7.87
N ALA A 103 -14.19 -17.07 8.80
CA ALA A 103 -13.21 -17.16 9.87
C ALA A 103 -11.77 -17.29 9.33
N ASN A 104 -11.56 -18.16 8.34
CA ASN A 104 -10.26 -18.28 7.67
C ASN A 104 -9.87 -16.96 6.98
N SER A 105 -10.84 -16.24 6.41
CA SER A 105 -10.56 -14.98 5.71
C SER A 105 -10.16 -13.87 6.67
N ILE A 106 -10.75 -13.81 7.87
CA ILE A 106 -10.36 -12.87 8.93
C ILE A 106 -8.88 -13.07 9.28
N PHE A 107 -8.47 -14.33 9.52
CA PHE A 107 -7.08 -14.67 9.81
C PHE A 107 -6.12 -14.18 8.72
N LEU A 108 -6.41 -14.46 7.45
CA LEU A 108 -5.57 -14.03 6.33
C LEU A 108 -5.59 -12.50 6.14
N LEU A 109 -6.72 -11.83 6.35
CA LEU A 109 -6.83 -10.37 6.23
C LEU A 109 -6.05 -9.62 7.32
N VAL A 110 -5.96 -10.20 8.52
CA VAL A 110 -5.09 -9.68 9.58
C VAL A 110 -3.63 -9.74 9.12
N ILE A 111 -3.18 -10.89 8.60
CA ILE A 111 -1.84 -11.04 8.03
C ILE A 111 -1.62 -10.04 6.89
N ALA A 112 -2.56 -9.91 5.97
CA ALA A 112 -2.50 -8.97 4.87
C ALA A 112 -2.30 -7.53 5.35
N THR A 113 -3.03 -7.14 6.40
CA THR A 113 -2.97 -5.78 6.97
C THR A 113 -1.59 -5.46 7.52
N PHE A 114 -0.99 -6.37 8.31
CA PHE A 114 0.37 -6.18 8.84
C PHE A 114 1.43 -6.20 7.73
N SER A 115 1.30 -7.15 6.79
CA SER A 115 2.25 -7.32 5.69
C SER A 115 2.29 -6.10 4.77
N ARG A 116 1.15 -5.47 4.52
CA ARG A 116 1.06 -4.22 3.76
C ARG A 116 1.81 -3.08 4.42
N CYS A 117 1.71 -2.92 5.74
CA CYS A 117 2.51 -1.93 6.46
C CYS A 117 4.02 -2.20 6.32
N ILE A 118 4.43 -3.47 6.45
CA ILE A 118 5.85 -3.83 6.22
C ILE A 118 6.28 -3.46 4.80
N GLY A 119 5.44 -3.79 3.81
CA GLY A 119 5.65 -3.47 2.40
C GLY A 119 5.89 -1.98 2.15
N SER A 120 5.05 -1.12 2.71
CA SER A 120 5.12 0.33 2.49
C SER A 120 6.34 1.02 3.11
N TYR A 121 6.89 0.48 4.21
CA TYR A 121 8.00 1.12 4.93
C TYR A 121 9.36 0.45 4.70
N VAL A 122 9.40 -0.87 4.53
CA VAL A 122 10.65 -1.65 4.55
C VAL A 122 11.16 -1.94 3.14
N THR A 123 10.26 -2.10 2.18
CA THR A 123 10.62 -2.72 0.90
C THR A 123 10.83 -1.73 -0.25
N ALA A 124 10.48 -0.46 -0.03
CA ALA A 124 10.67 0.67 -0.97
C ALA A 124 12.12 0.78 -1.53
N PRO A 125 13.19 0.64 -0.73
CA PRO A 125 14.55 0.75 -1.24
C PRO A 125 15.02 -0.48 -2.03
N VAL A 126 14.39 -1.64 -1.80
CA VAL A 126 14.84 -2.94 -2.35
C VAL A 126 14.14 -3.26 -3.67
N PHE A 127 12.82 -3.05 -3.75
CA PHE A 127 12.05 -3.36 -4.96
C PHE A 127 12.05 -2.24 -6.00
N GLY A 128 12.28 -0.99 -5.60
CA GLY A 128 12.37 0.15 -6.52
C GLY A 128 13.48 0.03 -7.58
N ILE A 129 14.47 -0.83 -7.33
CA ILE A 129 15.59 -1.11 -8.24
C ILE A 129 15.23 -2.21 -9.26
N ILE A 130 14.29 -3.11 -8.92
CA ILE A 130 14.03 -4.35 -9.67
C ILE A 130 12.73 -4.27 -10.49
N PHE A 131 11.70 -3.57 -10.01
CA PHE A 131 10.38 -3.53 -10.65
C PHE A 131 9.87 -2.10 -10.87
N LEU A 132 9.45 -1.79 -12.09
CA LEU A 132 8.54 -0.66 -12.35
C LEU A 132 7.15 -0.99 -11.74
N ASN A 133 6.40 0.03 -11.29
CA ASN A 133 5.08 -0.15 -10.64
C ASN A 133 4.12 -1.06 -11.44
N VAL A 134 4.16 -1.00 -12.77
CA VAL A 134 3.35 -1.85 -13.66
C VAL A 134 3.70 -3.34 -13.50
N GLY A 135 4.98 -3.68 -13.38
CA GLY A 135 5.44 -5.06 -13.18
C GLY A 135 4.98 -5.62 -11.83
N ALA A 136 5.04 -4.81 -10.78
CA ALA A 136 4.55 -5.19 -9.45
C ALA A 136 3.03 -5.42 -9.44
N ILE A 137 2.25 -4.60 -10.14
CA ILE A 137 0.80 -4.78 -10.29
C ILE A 137 0.49 -6.10 -10.98
N ILE A 138 1.15 -6.42 -12.09
CA ILE A 138 0.95 -7.70 -12.81
C ILE A 138 1.30 -8.88 -11.89
N LEU A 139 2.39 -8.78 -11.15
CA LEU A 139 2.84 -9.80 -10.21
C LEU A 139 1.77 -10.08 -9.14
N VAL A 140 1.23 -9.02 -8.54
CA VAL A 140 0.21 -9.10 -7.48
C VAL A 140 -1.13 -9.61 -8.00
N VAL A 141 -1.58 -9.15 -9.16
CA VAL A 141 -2.93 -9.44 -9.68
C VAL A 141 -3.01 -10.82 -10.32
N ILE A 142 -1.95 -11.26 -11.01
CA ILE A 142 -1.99 -12.46 -11.86
C ILE A 142 -1.05 -13.53 -11.34
N VAL A 143 0.25 -13.20 -11.22
CA VAL A 143 1.29 -14.21 -11.00
C VAL A 143 1.17 -14.86 -9.62
N VAL A 144 1.05 -14.05 -8.55
CA VAL A 144 0.97 -14.57 -7.18
C VAL A 144 -0.27 -15.45 -6.98
N PRO A 145 -1.51 -15.05 -7.38
CA PRO A 145 -2.67 -15.92 -7.25
C PRO A 145 -2.57 -17.25 -8.02
N ILE A 146 -1.98 -17.25 -9.23
CA ILE A 146 -1.79 -18.46 -10.04
C ILE A 146 -0.79 -19.39 -9.37
N ILE A 147 0.40 -18.90 -9.02
CA ILE A 147 1.43 -19.69 -8.35
C ILE A 147 0.92 -20.22 -7.01
N ALA A 148 0.25 -19.37 -6.22
CA ALA A 148 -0.30 -19.78 -4.94
C ALA A 148 -1.35 -20.90 -5.11
N THR A 149 -2.22 -20.81 -6.12
CA THR A 149 -3.20 -21.86 -6.42
C THR A 149 -2.53 -23.15 -6.87
N TYR A 150 -1.54 -23.07 -7.76
CA TYR A 150 -0.78 -24.22 -8.23
C TYR A 150 -0.04 -24.91 -7.08
N VAL A 151 0.70 -24.15 -6.28
CA VAL A 151 1.42 -24.67 -5.11
C VAL A 151 0.43 -25.25 -4.12
N TYR A 152 -0.68 -24.56 -3.82
CA TYR A 152 -1.71 -25.09 -2.92
C TYR A 152 -2.22 -26.46 -3.37
N ARG A 153 -2.54 -26.64 -4.65
CA ARG A 153 -3.07 -27.91 -5.17
C ARG A 153 -2.04 -29.04 -5.13
N ASN A 154 -0.77 -28.73 -5.39
CA ASN A 154 0.29 -29.73 -5.49
C ASN A 154 1.04 -29.99 -4.16
N LEU A 155 0.85 -29.13 -3.15
CA LEU A 155 1.52 -29.26 -1.86
C LEU A 155 0.96 -30.47 -1.09
N LYS A 156 1.77 -31.53 -0.96
CA LYS A 156 1.46 -32.71 -0.16
C LYS A 156 1.71 -32.41 1.31
N VAL A 157 0.64 -32.13 2.05
CA VAL A 157 0.68 -31.79 3.47
C VAL A 157 -0.01 -32.85 4.31
N ARG A 158 0.36 -32.93 5.58
CA ARG A 158 -0.24 -33.86 6.55
C ARG A 158 -1.44 -33.25 7.28
N SER A 159 -1.56 -31.91 7.29
CA SER A 159 -2.56 -31.20 8.07
C SER A 159 -3.13 -29.95 7.38
N LEU A 160 -4.33 -29.55 7.81
CA LEU A 160 -4.93 -28.27 7.41
C LEU A 160 -4.09 -27.06 7.89
N ALA A 161 -3.40 -27.20 9.02
CA ALA A 161 -2.55 -26.15 9.58
C ALA A 161 -1.39 -25.80 8.63
N GLU A 162 -0.77 -26.80 8.00
CA GLU A 162 0.28 -26.60 7.00
C GLU A 162 -0.23 -25.83 5.78
N LYS A 163 -1.44 -26.13 5.28
CA LYS A 163 -2.07 -25.31 4.23
C LYS A 163 -2.32 -23.89 4.67
N ARG A 164 -2.76 -23.67 5.91
CA ARG A 164 -3.02 -22.33 6.46
C ARG A 164 -1.75 -21.48 6.48
N ILE A 165 -0.63 -22.07 6.89
CA ILE A 165 0.69 -21.41 6.89
C ILE A 165 1.13 -21.11 5.45
N ALA A 166 0.96 -22.05 4.51
CA ALA A 166 1.30 -21.81 3.11
C ALA A 166 0.48 -20.64 2.51
N CYS A 167 -0.84 -20.61 2.74
CA CYS A 167 -1.69 -19.49 2.32
C CYS A 167 -1.26 -18.18 2.99
N ALA A 168 -0.98 -18.19 4.29
CA ALA A 168 -0.49 -17.01 5.01
C ALA A 168 0.79 -16.45 4.39
N GLY A 169 1.73 -17.31 3.98
CA GLY A 169 2.96 -16.91 3.30
C GLY A 169 2.70 -16.22 1.96
N PHE A 170 1.80 -16.75 1.13
CA PHE A 170 1.44 -16.10 -0.13
C PHE A 170 0.68 -14.78 0.06
N ILE A 171 -0.21 -14.72 1.06
CA ILE A 171 -0.93 -13.50 1.43
C ILE A 171 0.03 -12.43 1.94
N PHE A 172 1.03 -12.82 2.74
CA PHE A 172 2.10 -11.95 3.19
C PHE A 172 2.84 -11.37 1.99
N LEU A 173 3.30 -12.22 1.06
CA LEU A 173 4.02 -11.81 -0.14
C LEU A 173 3.20 -10.82 -0.99
N GLN A 174 1.95 -11.17 -1.33
CA GLN A 174 1.09 -10.30 -2.13
C GLN A 174 0.86 -8.95 -1.44
N SER A 175 0.56 -8.98 -0.15
CA SER A 175 0.19 -7.77 0.59
C SER A 175 1.39 -6.86 0.85
N ALA A 176 2.58 -7.42 1.04
CA ALA A 176 3.81 -6.64 1.10
C ALA A 176 4.10 -5.92 -0.23
N LEU A 177 3.91 -6.60 -1.37
CA LEU A 177 4.02 -5.98 -2.69
C LEU A 177 2.95 -4.90 -2.91
N ILE A 178 1.71 -5.11 -2.46
CA ILE A 178 0.66 -4.08 -2.46
C ILE A 178 1.09 -2.87 -1.61
N GLY A 179 1.69 -3.11 -0.44
CA GLY A 179 2.25 -2.06 0.41
C GLY A 179 3.29 -1.22 -0.31
N PHE A 180 4.18 -1.86 -1.07
CA PHE A 180 5.15 -1.18 -1.93
C PHE A 180 4.47 -0.37 -3.05
N ILE A 181 3.49 -0.95 -3.74
CA ILE A 181 2.74 -0.27 -4.82
C ILE A 181 2.04 1.00 -4.28
N ASN A 182 1.38 0.89 -3.13
CA ASN A 182 0.63 1.98 -2.51
C ASN A 182 1.45 2.79 -1.50
N GLN A 183 2.79 2.74 -1.54
CA GLN A 183 3.65 3.39 -0.54
C GLN A 183 3.43 4.91 -0.44
N ASN A 184 2.97 5.54 -1.53
CA ASN A 184 2.68 6.97 -1.61
C ASN A 184 1.17 7.27 -1.63
N ASP A 185 0.33 6.25 -1.52
CA ASP A 185 -1.12 6.39 -1.56
C ASP A 185 -1.71 6.42 -0.15
N TRP A 186 -2.63 7.34 0.08
CA TRP A 186 -3.31 7.47 1.37
C TRP A 186 -4.79 7.74 1.18
N LEU A 187 -5.61 7.15 2.05
CA LEU A 187 -7.04 7.37 2.13
C LEU A 187 -7.38 8.03 3.47
N GLU A 188 -8.25 9.03 3.43
CA GLU A 188 -8.71 9.73 4.64
C GLU A 188 -9.63 8.84 5.48
N SER A 189 -10.59 8.18 4.83
CA SER A 189 -11.55 7.28 5.47
C SER A 189 -11.39 5.86 4.92
N VAL A 190 -11.24 4.88 5.80
CA VAL A 190 -11.06 3.47 5.38
C VAL A 190 -11.85 2.52 6.26
N PRO A 191 -12.69 1.63 5.68
CA PRO A 191 -13.36 0.61 6.47
C PRO A 191 -12.38 -0.45 6.98
N PHE A 192 -12.69 -1.02 8.14
CA PHE A 192 -11.97 -2.17 8.66
C PHE A 192 -12.10 -3.36 7.70
N SER A 193 -10.96 -3.89 7.27
CA SER A 193 -10.85 -4.93 6.24
C SER A 193 -11.56 -6.22 6.60
N VAL A 194 -11.62 -6.54 7.91
CA VAL A 194 -12.21 -7.76 8.46
C VAL A 194 -13.70 -7.65 8.79
N LEU A 195 -14.27 -6.44 8.76
CA LEU A 195 -15.61 -6.19 9.30
C LEU A 195 -16.70 -6.93 8.52
N THR A 196 -16.61 -6.93 7.18
CA THR A 196 -17.55 -7.69 6.34
C THR A 196 -17.53 -9.18 6.65
N GLN A 197 -16.35 -9.75 6.91
CA GLN A 197 -16.17 -11.17 7.15
C GLN A 197 -16.72 -11.55 8.52
N ILE A 198 -16.47 -10.72 9.55
CA ILE A 198 -17.06 -10.88 10.87
C ILE A 198 -18.59 -10.90 10.75
N ILE A 199 -19.18 -9.86 10.15
CA ILE A 199 -20.63 -9.75 10.01
C ILE A 199 -21.20 -10.92 9.21
N SER A 200 -20.59 -11.26 8.08
CA SER A 200 -21.06 -12.34 7.21
C SER A 200 -20.97 -13.71 7.86
N SER A 201 -19.97 -13.93 8.74
CA SER A 201 -19.82 -15.18 9.49
C SER A 201 -20.97 -15.45 10.46
N PHE A 202 -21.65 -14.40 10.94
CA PHE A 202 -22.82 -14.48 11.84
C PHE A 202 -24.15 -14.31 11.10
N SER A 203 -24.23 -13.36 10.16
CA SER A 203 -25.49 -13.00 9.51
C SER A 203 -26.01 -14.12 8.62
N TYR A 204 -25.13 -14.84 7.91
CA TYR A 204 -25.52 -15.96 7.05
C TYR A 204 -26.17 -17.11 7.83
N PRO A 205 -25.53 -17.75 8.84
CA PRO A 205 -26.17 -18.83 9.59
C PRO A 205 -27.43 -18.36 10.33
N LEU A 206 -27.46 -17.11 10.78
CA LEU A 206 -28.63 -16.53 11.45
C LEU A 206 -29.85 -16.51 10.53
N ILE A 207 -29.73 -15.96 9.32
CA ILE A 207 -30.87 -15.88 8.40
C ILE A 207 -31.23 -17.24 7.80
N LEU A 208 -30.24 -18.12 7.58
CA LEU A 208 -30.45 -19.48 7.07
C LEU A 208 -31.34 -20.31 8.02
N ALA A 209 -31.30 -20.05 9.33
CA ALA A 209 -32.16 -20.72 10.30
C ALA A 209 -33.66 -20.37 10.15
N HIS A 210 -33.99 -19.29 9.41
CA HIS A 210 -35.35 -18.76 9.30
C HIS A 210 -35.93 -18.86 7.89
N THR A 211 -35.09 -19.03 6.86
CA THR A 211 -35.55 -19.13 5.47
C THR A 211 -34.51 -19.85 4.61
N ASP A 212 -35.00 -20.57 3.60
CA ASP A 212 -34.24 -21.15 2.50
C ASP A 212 -34.27 -20.27 1.24
N ASN A 213 -34.94 -19.11 1.29
CA ASN A 213 -35.00 -18.20 0.17
C ASN A 213 -33.66 -17.47 0.00
N ARG A 214 -32.94 -17.83 -1.07
CA ARG A 214 -31.58 -17.33 -1.35
C ARG A 214 -31.51 -15.81 -1.48
N GLN A 215 -32.49 -15.17 -2.12
CA GLN A 215 -32.54 -13.72 -2.24
C GLN A 215 -32.66 -13.04 -0.86
N LYS A 216 -33.50 -13.56 0.03
CA LYS A 216 -33.62 -13.06 1.40
C LYS A 216 -32.33 -13.24 2.20
N ILE A 217 -31.68 -14.40 2.07
CA ILE A 217 -30.40 -14.70 2.73
C ILE A 217 -29.32 -13.71 2.29
N LEU A 218 -29.09 -13.57 0.99
CA LEU A 218 -28.05 -12.69 0.45
C LEU A 218 -28.36 -11.21 0.76
N GLY A 219 -29.62 -10.81 0.63
CA GLY A 219 -30.07 -9.46 0.99
C GLY A 219 -29.85 -9.14 2.46
N PHE A 220 -30.09 -10.10 3.36
CA PHE A 220 -29.83 -9.93 4.78
C PHE A 220 -28.33 -9.78 5.09
N VAL A 221 -27.47 -10.62 4.48
CA VAL A 221 -26.02 -10.51 4.63
C VAL A 221 -25.52 -9.16 4.11
N ALA A 222 -25.97 -8.75 2.92
CA ALA A 222 -25.61 -7.49 2.30
C ALA A 222 -26.04 -6.28 3.15
N GLY A 223 -27.31 -6.25 3.57
CA GLY A 223 -27.87 -5.19 4.40
C GLY A 223 -27.17 -5.08 5.74
N SER A 224 -26.93 -6.21 6.41
CA SER A 224 -26.17 -6.26 7.67
C SER A 224 -24.75 -5.72 7.46
N SER A 225 -24.04 -6.17 6.43
CA SER A 225 -22.69 -5.69 6.13
C SER A 225 -22.68 -4.17 5.91
N MET A 226 -23.63 -3.63 5.15
CA MET A 226 -23.70 -2.20 4.84
C MET A 226 -23.99 -1.36 6.09
N ILE A 227 -24.99 -1.76 6.89
CA ILE A 227 -25.40 -1.02 8.10
C ILE A 227 -24.23 -0.87 9.08
N PHE A 228 -23.50 -1.95 9.35
CA PHE A 228 -22.37 -1.91 10.28
C PHE A 228 -21.17 -1.13 9.73
N HIS A 229 -20.93 -1.16 8.42
CA HIS A 229 -19.91 -0.30 7.81
C HIS A 229 -20.30 1.18 7.87
N LEU A 230 -21.56 1.52 7.61
CA LEU A 230 -22.05 2.89 7.75
C LEU A 230 -21.94 3.37 9.20
N ALA A 231 -22.26 2.52 10.18
CA ALA A 231 -22.03 2.81 11.59
C ALA A 231 -20.52 3.04 11.87
N HIS A 232 -19.65 2.17 11.37
CA HIS A 232 -18.20 2.34 11.50
C HIS A 232 -17.70 3.67 10.90
N GLY A 233 -18.17 4.01 9.71
CA GLY A 233 -17.87 5.27 9.04
C GLY A 233 -18.32 6.46 9.87
N PHE A 234 -19.57 6.46 10.34
CA PHE A 234 -20.15 7.53 11.13
C PHE A 234 -19.43 7.76 12.47
N PHE A 235 -19.07 6.69 13.19
CA PHE A 235 -18.51 6.82 14.54
C PHE A 235 -16.98 6.89 14.61
N PHE A 236 -16.24 6.36 13.63
CA PHE A 236 -14.79 6.17 13.79
C PHE A 236 -13.91 6.72 12.67
N SER A 237 -14.37 6.69 11.41
CA SER A 237 -13.44 6.87 10.26
C SER A 237 -13.86 7.91 9.22
N GLY A 238 -15.07 8.46 9.32
CA GLY A 238 -15.66 9.29 8.27
C GLY A 238 -16.25 8.45 7.13
N MET A 239 -17.02 9.09 6.26
CA MET A 239 -17.65 8.46 5.10
C MET A 239 -17.43 9.35 3.87
N ASP A 240 -16.34 9.11 3.16
CA ASP A 240 -16.09 9.70 1.86
C ASP A 240 -16.47 8.72 0.71
N GLY A 241 -16.31 9.17 -0.54
CA GLY A 241 -16.61 8.33 -1.70
C GLY A 241 -15.74 7.07 -1.79
N ALA A 242 -14.48 7.15 -1.33
CA ALA A 242 -13.57 6.01 -1.33
C ALA A 242 -14.00 4.96 -0.31
N PHE A 243 -14.39 5.39 0.89
CA PHE A 243 -14.96 4.55 1.93
C PHE A 243 -16.17 3.79 1.41
N LEU A 244 -17.17 4.49 0.86
CA LEU A 244 -18.39 3.86 0.33
C LEU A 244 -18.10 2.88 -0.80
N THR A 245 -17.17 3.24 -1.70
CA THR A 245 -16.75 2.35 -2.80
C THR A 245 -16.14 1.07 -2.26
N ILE A 246 -15.22 1.15 -1.30
CA ILE A 246 -14.59 -0.03 -0.68
C ILE A 246 -15.63 -0.89 0.05
N VAL A 247 -16.56 -0.27 0.77
CA VAL A 247 -17.64 -0.99 1.47
C VAL A 247 -18.51 -1.77 0.49
N ILE A 248 -18.98 -1.13 -0.58
CA ILE A 248 -19.79 -1.79 -1.62
C ILE A 248 -19.02 -2.97 -2.22
N MET A 249 -17.74 -2.78 -2.53
CA MET A 249 -16.92 -3.84 -3.11
C MET A 249 -16.70 -5.00 -2.13
N TYR A 250 -16.44 -4.73 -0.84
CA TYR A 250 -16.29 -5.79 0.16
C TYR A 250 -17.56 -6.58 0.36
N THR A 251 -18.71 -5.90 0.43
CA THR A 251 -20.02 -6.55 0.51
C THR A 251 -20.30 -7.39 -0.73
N PHE A 252 -20.04 -6.86 -1.92
CA PHE A 252 -20.19 -7.60 -3.17
C PHE A 252 -19.31 -8.86 -3.21
N LEU A 253 -18.02 -8.74 -2.88
CA LEU A 253 -17.11 -9.87 -2.84
C LEU A 253 -17.53 -10.94 -1.83
N ALA A 254 -18.07 -10.55 -0.67
CA ALA A 254 -18.59 -11.50 0.31
C ALA A 254 -19.82 -12.26 -0.20
N ILE A 255 -20.72 -11.59 -0.94
CA ILE A 255 -21.84 -12.24 -1.62
C ILE A 255 -21.32 -13.20 -2.70
N CYS A 256 -20.34 -12.79 -3.50
CA CYS A 256 -19.71 -13.67 -4.49
C CYS A 256 -19.09 -14.90 -3.84
N LEU A 257 -18.40 -14.75 -2.71
CA LEU A 257 -17.82 -15.87 -1.96
C LEU A 257 -18.91 -16.86 -1.52
N ILE A 258 -20.02 -16.37 -0.98
CA ILE A 258 -21.16 -17.21 -0.57
C ILE A 258 -21.73 -17.93 -1.79
N GLN A 259 -22.10 -17.20 -2.84
CA GLN A 259 -22.69 -17.76 -4.06
C GLN A 259 -21.79 -18.83 -4.70
N TYR A 260 -20.50 -18.54 -4.83
CA TYR A 260 -19.52 -19.43 -5.41
C TYR A 260 -19.29 -20.67 -4.54
N SER A 261 -19.20 -20.50 -3.21
CA SER A 261 -19.03 -21.63 -2.30
C SER A 261 -20.20 -22.62 -2.35
N ILE A 262 -21.43 -22.13 -2.54
CA ILE A 262 -22.64 -22.95 -2.72
C ILE A 262 -22.57 -23.71 -4.03
N ALA A 263 -22.29 -23.02 -5.14
CA ALA A 263 -22.26 -23.63 -6.48
C ALA A 263 -21.20 -24.75 -6.59
N PHE A 264 -20.02 -24.52 -6.01
CA PHE A 264 -18.92 -25.49 -6.03
C PHE A 264 -18.98 -26.51 -4.89
N ARG A 265 -20.01 -26.44 -4.03
CA ARG A 265 -20.18 -27.32 -2.86
C ARG A 265 -18.89 -27.52 -2.09
N CYS A 266 -18.28 -26.42 -1.63
CA CYS A 266 -17.10 -26.50 -0.76
C CYS A 266 -17.44 -27.31 0.51
N GLN A 267 -17.05 -28.59 0.51
CA GLN A 267 -17.36 -29.54 1.57
C GLN A 267 -16.14 -29.83 2.45
N THR A 268 -14.93 -29.82 1.89
CA THR A 268 -13.72 -30.09 2.66
C THR A 268 -13.12 -28.82 3.24
N ASP A 269 -12.46 -28.95 4.40
CA ASP A 269 -11.71 -27.84 5.00
C ASP A 269 -10.56 -27.34 4.09
N PHE A 270 -10.06 -28.21 3.21
CA PHE A 270 -9.05 -27.87 2.20
C PHE A 270 -9.64 -26.97 1.11
N ASP A 271 -10.78 -27.35 0.52
CA ASP A 271 -11.43 -26.55 -0.52
C ASP A 271 -11.82 -25.17 0.01
N MET A 272 -12.36 -25.12 1.24
CA MET A 272 -12.69 -23.86 1.89
C MET A 272 -11.46 -22.97 2.08
N MET A 273 -10.32 -23.55 2.48
CA MET A 273 -9.10 -22.77 2.66
C MET A 273 -8.55 -22.22 1.34
N LEU A 274 -8.59 -23.01 0.25
CA LEU A 274 -8.20 -22.54 -1.08
C LEU A 274 -9.08 -21.39 -1.55
N LEU A 275 -10.39 -21.55 -1.44
CA LEU A 275 -11.35 -20.52 -1.83
C LEU A 275 -11.19 -19.24 -1.00
N THR A 276 -10.98 -19.39 0.31
CA THR A 276 -10.67 -18.26 1.19
C THR A 276 -9.39 -17.53 0.79
N MET A 277 -8.32 -18.24 0.41
CA MET A 277 -7.08 -17.59 -0.04
C MET A 277 -7.32 -16.74 -1.29
N GLN A 278 -8.02 -17.30 -2.29
CA GLN A 278 -8.35 -16.60 -3.53
C GLN A 278 -9.23 -15.36 -3.28
N TYR A 279 -10.21 -15.50 -2.38
CA TYR A 279 -11.05 -14.39 -1.93
C TYR A 279 -10.25 -13.26 -1.29
N VAL A 280 -9.28 -13.56 -0.42
CA VAL A 280 -8.47 -12.53 0.24
C VAL A 280 -7.49 -11.87 -0.74
N PHE A 281 -6.96 -12.61 -1.72
CA PHE A 281 -6.21 -11.98 -2.82
C PHE A 281 -7.07 -10.94 -3.56
N LEU A 282 -8.31 -11.28 -3.88
CA LEU A 282 -9.22 -10.39 -4.60
C LEU A 282 -9.58 -9.15 -3.77
N ILE A 283 -9.86 -9.31 -2.47
CA ILE A 283 -10.06 -8.18 -1.56
C ILE A 283 -8.85 -7.25 -1.55
N SER A 284 -7.65 -7.82 -1.47
CA SER A 284 -6.41 -7.06 -1.38
C SER A 284 -6.15 -6.27 -2.65
N VAL A 285 -6.39 -6.89 -3.82
CA VAL A 285 -6.29 -6.23 -5.14
C VAL A 285 -7.32 -5.11 -5.30
N VAL A 286 -8.59 -5.36 -4.95
CA VAL A 286 -9.64 -4.33 -5.03
C VAL A 286 -9.31 -3.14 -4.14
N ARG A 287 -8.79 -3.40 -2.94
CA ARG A 287 -8.33 -2.33 -2.05
C ARG A 287 -7.15 -1.57 -2.66
N MET A 288 -6.16 -2.26 -3.24
CA MET A 288 -5.02 -1.63 -3.92
C MET A 288 -5.49 -0.65 -5.00
N PHE A 289 -6.42 -1.06 -5.86
CA PHE A 289 -6.96 -0.18 -6.90
C PHE A 289 -7.79 0.97 -6.35
N ALA A 290 -8.53 0.78 -5.25
CA ALA A 290 -9.23 1.88 -4.60
C ALA A 290 -8.27 2.96 -4.07
N PHE A 291 -7.12 2.57 -3.52
CA PHE A 291 -6.05 3.50 -3.11
C PHE A 291 -5.46 4.24 -4.32
N ILE A 292 -5.10 3.52 -5.40
CA ILE A 292 -4.55 4.12 -6.63
C ILE A 292 -5.54 5.12 -7.24
N TYR A 293 -6.81 4.73 -7.36
CA TYR A 293 -7.84 5.57 -7.95
C TYR A 293 -8.06 6.85 -7.13
N GLN A 294 -8.17 6.74 -5.80
CA GLN A 294 -8.34 7.91 -4.96
C GLN A 294 -7.13 8.83 -4.97
N SER A 295 -5.91 8.28 -4.95
CA SER A 295 -4.69 9.06 -5.15
C SER A 295 -4.68 9.79 -6.50
N SER A 296 -5.15 9.14 -7.56
CA SER A 296 -5.27 9.76 -8.88
C SER A 296 -6.26 10.92 -8.90
N ILE A 297 -7.42 10.78 -8.25
CA ILE A 297 -8.37 11.89 -8.07
C ILE A 297 -7.77 13.00 -7.19
N GLY A 298 -7.07 12.61 -6.12
CA GLY A 298 -6.38 13.55 -5.25
C GLY A 298 -5.22 14.28 -5.96
N SER A 299 -4.60 13.64 -6.96
CA SER A 299 -3.56 14.21 -7.81
C SER A 299 -4.14 15.12 -8.89
N SER A 300 -5.26 14.77 -9.52
CA SER A 300 -5.96 15.68 -10.45
C SER A 300 -6.48 16.93 -9.72
N ASN A 301 -6.98 16.76 -8.50
CA ASN A 301 -7.37 17.88 -7.65
C ASN A 301 -6.16 18.67 -7.14
N ARG A 302 -4.99 18.06 -6.89
CA ARG A 302 -3.75 18.76 -6.51
C ARG A 302 -3.05 19.45 -7.68
N SER A 303 -3.10 18.88 -8.88
CA SER A 303 -2.60 19.48 -10.12
C SER A 303 -3.45 20.68 -10.56
N GLN A 304 -4.67 20.80 -10.04
CA GLN A 304 -5.53 21.99 -10.13
C GLN A 304 -5.30 23.00 -8.98
N LYS A 305 -4.58 22.62 -7.92
CA LYS A 305 -4.55 23.33 -6.62
C LYS A 305 -3.37 24.29 -6.46
N MET A 306 -3.29 25.31 -7.32
CA MET A 306 -2.28 26.39 -7.33
C MET A 306 -1.02 26.04 -8.13
N SER A 307 -0.89 26.66 -9.30
CA SER A 307 0.32 26.68 -10.12
C SER A 307 0.69 28.13 -10.35
N LEU A 308 1.78 28.60 -9.73
CA LEU A 308 2.32 29.94 -9.95
C LEU A 308 3.70 29.82 -10.61
N THR A 309 3.87 30.46 -11.76
CA THR A 309 5.16 30.55 -12.45
C THR A 309 5.55 32.01 -12.64
N ALA A 310 6.84 32.29 -12.82
CA ALA A 310 7.37 33.62 -13.09
C ALA A 310 8.17 33.59 -14.40
N ASP A 311 7.90 34.54 -15.30
CA ASP A 311 8.58 34.67 -16.58
C ASP A 311 9.05 36.12 -16.83
N PRO A 312 10.36 36.38 -17.00
CA PRO A 312 11.46 35.43 -16.91
C PRO A 312 11.62 34.80 -15.51
N PRO A 313 12.21 33.61 -15.36
CA PRO A 313 12.38 32.97 -14.05
C PRO A 313 13.54 33.55 -13.22
N ALA A 314 14.40 34.37 -13.83
CA ALA A 314 15.57 35.00 -13.21
C ALA A 314 15.68 36.47 -13.62
N CYS A 315 16.13 37.32 -12.70
CA CYS A 315 16.33 38.75 -12.91
C CYS A 315 17.84 39.04 -13.04
N THR A 316 18.25 39.67 -14.14
CA THR A 316 19.63 40.13 -14.33
C THR A 316 19.61 41.60 -14.71
N VAL A 317 20.30 42.44 -13.95
CA VAL A 317 20.32 43.90 -14.14
C VAL A 317 21.73 44.46 -13.90
N PRO A 318 22.09 45.60 -14.50
CA PRO A 318 23.36 46.26 -14.21
C PRO A 318 23.42 46.75 -12.76
N ALA A 319 24.60 46.67 -12.14
CA ALA A 319 24.84 47.18 -10.79
C ALA A 319 24.67 48.71 -10.70
N ALA A 320 24.87 49.41 -11.82
CA ALA A 320 24.60 50.85 -11.99
C ALA A 320 23.11 51.22 -11.92
N GLY A 321 22.20 50.24 -12.04
CA GLY A 321 20.76 50.45 -12.04
C GLY A 321 20.08 49.90 -13.30
N GLY A 322 18.80 49.58 -13.17
CA GLY A 322 18.00 49.00 -14.25
C GLY A 322 16.64 48.50 -13.76
N THR A 323 15.82 48.03 -14.69
CA THR A 323 14.49 47.50 -14.38
C THR A 323 14.29 46.16 -15.09
N SER A 324 13.70 45.19 -14.40
CA SER A 324 13.27 43.91 -14.96
C SER A 324 11.81 43.65 -14.60
N THR A 325 11.00 43.24 -15.58
CA THR A 325 9.58 42.91 -15.38
C THR A 325 9.38 41.41 -15.51
N HIS A 326 8.73 40.83 -14.50
CA HIS A 326 8.43 39.41 -14.40
C HIS A 326 6.92 39.21 -14.39
N LYS A 327 6.40 38.41 -15.31
CA LYS A 327 5.00 38.02 -15.38
C LYS A 327 4.78 36.82 -14.48
N LEU A 328 3.98 37.01 -13.42
CA LEU A 328 3.49 35.93 -12.59
C LEU A 328 2.25 35.33 -13.25
N VAL A 329 2.28 34.04 -13.60
CA VAL A 329 1.18 33.35 -14.29
C VAL A 329 0.55 32.33 -13.35
N ASN A 330 -0.75 32.49 -13.10
CA ASN A 330 -1.56 31.53 -12.36
C ASN A 330 -2.11 30.49 -13.33
N GLY A 331 -1.51 29.30 -13.38
CA GLY A 331 -2.01 28.17 -14.16
C GLY A 331 -3.13 27.36 -13.48
N GLY A 332 -3.55 27.77 -12.27
CA GLY A 332 -4.62 27.11 -11.50
C GLY A 332 -6.02 27.65 -11.80
N ALA A 333 -7.03 26.94 -11.28
CA ALA A 333 -8.45 27.32 -11.41
C ALA A 333 -8.96 28.23 -10.30
N ASP A 334 -8.18 28.43 -9.23
CA ASP A 334 -8.53 29.32 -8.12
C ASP A 334 -7.80 30.66 -8.22
N LYS A 335 -8.44 31.72 -7.71
CA LYS A 335 -7.80 33.03 -7.56
C LYS A 335 -6.70 32.92 -6.51
N LEU A 336 -5.49 33.36 -6.86
CA LEU A 336 -4.35 33.38 -5.95
C LEU A 336 -4.17 34.76 -5.32
N ILE A 337 -3.65 34.75 -4.09
CA ILE A 337 -3.11 35.92 -3.40
C ILE A 337 -1.61 35.72 -3.22
N PHE A 338 -0.80 36.77 -3.40
CA PHE A 338 0.64 36.70 -3.22
C PHE A 338 1.21 37.81 -2.35
N LYS A 339 2.36 37.51 -1.74
CA LYS A 339 3.22 38.44 -1.00
C LYS A 339 4.67 38.23 -1.40
N ILE A 340 5.35 39.32 -1.73
CA ILE A 340 6.76 39.31 -2.13
C ILE A 340 7.65 39.71 -0.95
N LYS A 341 8.76 38.99 -0.79
CA LYS A 341 9.85 39.33 0.13
C LYS A 341 11.16 39.35 -0.65
N SER A 342 11.92 40.43 -0.53
CA SER A 342 13.27 40.53 -1.10
C SER A 342 14.34 40.31 -0.03
N SER A 343 15.47 39.71 -0.39
CA SER A 343 16.67 39.67 0.45
C SER A 343 17.36 41.02 0.58
N ASN A 344 17.03 41.97 -0.30
CA ASN A 344 17.63 43.29 -0.34
C ASN A 344 16.58 44.34 -0.72
N ASN A 345 16.26 45.22 0.24
CA ASN A 345 15.33 46.33 0.05
C ASN A 345 16.03 47.69 0.00
N ASN A 346 17.36 47.72 0.12
CA ASN A 346 18.14 48.96 0.06
C ASN A 346 18.28 49.38 -1.40
N GLU A 347 18.81 48.47 -2.24
CA GLU A 347 19.10 48.76 -3.64
C GLU A 347 18.00 48.28 -4.62
N TYR A 348 17.01 47.52 -4.16
CA TYR A 348 15.88 47.11 -5.00
C TYR A 348 14.57 47.73 -4.53
N ARG A 349 13.71 48.06 -5.49
CA ARG A 349 12.31 48.44 -5.30
C ARG A 349 11.43 47.48 -6.10
N ILE A 350 10.39 46.95 -5.48
CA ILE A 350 9.52 45.94 -6.10
C ILE A 350 8.10 46.46 -6.13
N THR A 351 7.43 46.33 -7.27
CA THR A 351 6.04 46.78 -7.42
C THR A 351 5.26 45.80 -8.31
N PRO A 352 4.12 45.26 -7.84
CA PRO A 352 3.55 45.37 -6.48
C PRO A 352 4.19 44.38 -5.48
N VAL A 353 4.07 44.64 -4.17
CA VAL A 353 4.53 43.72 -3.10
C VAL A 353 3.45 42.71 -2.72
N PHE A 354 2.18 43.07 -2.89
CA PHE A 354 1.02 42.22 -2.66
C PHE A 354 0.08 42.29 -3.87
N GLY A 355 -0.68 41.23 -4.11
CA GLY A 355 -1.70 41.28 -5.14
C GLY A 355 -2.50 40.00 -5.26
N PHE A 356 -3.49 40.06 -6.15
CA PHE A 356 -4.28 38.92 -6.59
C PHE A 356 -3.93 38.55 -8.03
N ILE A 357 -4.09 37.28 -8.36
CA ILE A 357 -3.99 36.76 -9.72
C ILE A 357 -5.21 35.87 -9.95
N ASP A 358 -6.08 36.29 -10.86
CA ASP A 358 -7.28 35.53 -11.21
C ASP A 358 -6.93 34.16 -11.82
N PRO A 359 -7.87 33.19 -11.83
CA PRO A 359 -7.68 31.90 -12.48
C PRO A 359 -7.23 32.06 -13.93
N SER A 360 -6.20 31.30 -14.35
CA SER A 360 -5.59 31.44 -15.70
C SER A 360 -5.07 32.84 -16.04
N GLY A 361 -5.00 33.74 -15.06
CA GLY A 361 -4.60 35.12 -15.20
C GLY A 361 -3.09 35.32 -15.01
N SER A 362 -2.66 36.56 -15.21
CA SER A 362 -1.28 36.95 -14.93
C SER A 362 -1.18 38.32 -14.26
N LYS A 363 -0.07 38.55 -13.56
CA LYS A 363 0.25 39.82 -12.92
C LYS A 363 1.71 40.16 -13.11
N ASP A 364 1.98 41.36 -13.60
CA ASP A 364 3.35 41.82 -13.79
C ASP A 364 3.93 42.35 -12.46
N VAL A 365 5.16 41.96 -12.17
CA VAL A 365 5.98 42.41 -11.06
C VAL A 365 7.22 43.08 -11.63
N THR A 366 7.39 44.36 -11.30
CA THR A 366 8.53 45.16 -11.71
C THR A 366 9.57 45.20 -10.59
N ILE A 367 10.81 44.84 -10.91
CA ILE A 367 11.98 44.91 -10.04
C ILE A 367 12.87 46.03 -10.55
N THR A 368 13.00 47.10 -9.79
CA THR A 368 13.87 48.24 -10.10
C THR A 368 15.10 48.23 -9.21
N ARG A 369 16.28 48.24 -9.82
CA ARG A 369 17.59 48.33 -9.16
C ARG A 369 18.09 49.77 -9.17
N THR A 370 18.56 50.26 -8.03
CA THR A 370 19.35 51.49 -7.91
C THR A 370 20.84 51.17 -7.96
N ALA A 371 21.66 52.20 -8.22
CA ALA A 371 23.12 52.06 -8.23
C ALA A 371 23.64 51.47 -6.90
N GLY A 372 24.52 50.48 -7.00
CA GLY A 372 25.18 49.84 -5.85
C GLY A 372 26.19 48.80 -6.32
N ALA A 373 26.87 48.14 -5.38
CA ALA A 373 27.84 47.10 -5.73
C ALA A 373 27.17 45.88 -6.42
N PRO A 374 27.88 45.19 -7.35
CA PRO A 374 27.46 43.91 -7.88
C PRO A 374 27.21 42.89 -6.75
N LYS A 375 26.08 42.18 -6.81
CA LYS A 375 25.64 41.26 -5.75
C LYS A 375 24.53 40.33 -6.24
N GLU A 376 24.55 39.10 -5.73
CA GLU A 376 23.45 38.15 -5.86
C GLU A 376 22.45 38.32 -4.71
N ASP A 377 21.19 38.46 -5.06
CA ASP A 377 20.04 38.61 -4.16
C ASP A 377 18.91 37.69 -4.63
N LYS A 378 17.81 37.61 -3.88
CA LYS A 378 16.65 36.80 -4.26
C LYS A 378 15.34 37.47 -3.90
N LEU A 379 14.35 37.23 -4.74
CA LEU A 379 12.96 37.60 -4.52
C LEU A 379 12.13 36.34 -4.25
N VAL A 380 11.54 36.22 -3.06
CA VAL A 380 10.68 35.10 -2.68
C VAL A 380 9.23 35.54 -2.71
N ILE A 381 8.45 34.91 -3.58
CA ILE A 381 7.02 35.16 -3.76
C ILE A 381 6.28 34.05 -3.03
N HIS A 382 5.65 34.39 -1.92
CA HIS A 382 4.73 33.50 -1.22
C HIS A 382 3.34 33.63 -1.83
N PHE A 383 2.65 32.51 -2.04
CA PHE A 383 1.30 32.52 -2.58
C PHE A 383 0.38 31.52 -1.87
N ALA A 384 -0.93 31.78 -1.95
CA ALA A 384 -2.00 30.94 -1.40
C ALA A 384 -3.31 31.19 -2.16
N ASN A 385 -4.37 30.44 -1.84
CA ASN A 385 -5.72 30.73 -2.32
C ASN A 385 -6.22 32.05 -1.71
N ALA A 386 -6.82 32.90 -2.54
CA ALA A 386 -7.47 34.12 -2.08
C ALA A 386 -8.78 33.78 -1.36
N PRO A 387 -9.09 34.39 -0.20
CA PRO A 387 -10.42 34.32 0.39
C PRO A 387 -11.47 34.89 -0.58
N ALA A 388 -12.68 34.31 -0.60
CA ALA A 388 -13.70 34.58 -1.63
C ALA A 388 -14.09 36.06 -1.78
N ASP A 389 -14.08 36.82 -0.69
CA ASP A 389 -14.51 38.23 -0.63
C ASP A 389 -13.35 39.21 -0.35
N ALA A 390 -12.11 38.77 -0.49
CA ALA A 390 -10.95 39.61 -0.21
C ALA A 390 -10.76 40.69 -1.28
N THR A 391 -10.82 41.96 -0.88
CA THR A 391 -10.55 43.12 -1.74
C THR A 391 -9.18 43.75 -1.49
N ASP A 392 -8.61 43.57 -0.30
CA ASP A 392 -7.27 44.02 0.06
C ASP A 392 -6.32 42.83 0.22
N ALA A 393 -5.38 42.68 -0.72
CA ALA A 393 -4.40 41.61 -0.72
C ALA A 393 -3.43 41.68 0.48
N GLN A 394 -3.12 42.88 0.99
CA GLN A 394 -2.18 43.02 2.10
C GLN A 394 -2.81 42.56 3.41
N ALA A 395 -4.03 43.01 3.69
CA ALA A 395 -4.78 42.59 4.88
C ALA A 395 -5.13 41.08 4.82
N ALA A 396 -5.61 40.61 3.67
CA ALA A 396 -6.02 39.21 3.52
C ALA A 396 -4.83 38.24 3.64
N PHE A 397 -3.65 38.59 3.12
CA PHE A 397 -2.48 37.71 3.21
C PHE A 397 -2.00 37.51 4.65
N ALA A 398 -2.25 38.48 5.55
CA ALA A 398 -1.89 38.34 6.97
C ALA A 398 -2.70 37.24 7.68
N ALA A 399 -3.89 36.90 7.17
CA ALA A 399 -4.78 35.89 7.74
C ALA A 399 -4.65 34.50 7.08
N VAL A 400 -3.76 34.34 6.09
CA VAL A 400 -3.62 33.11 5.29
C VAL A 400 -2.24 32.48 5.50
N THR A 401 -2.22 31.15 5.67
CA THR A 401 -0.98 30.37 5.65
C THR A 401 -0.52 30.18 4.20
N PRO A 402 0.72 30.59 3.83
CA PRO A 402 1.23 30.40 2.47
C PRO A 402 1.21 28.93 2.07
N ALA A 403 0.69 28.65 0.88
CA ALA A 403 0.63 27.29 0.34
C ALA A 403 1.89 26.89 -0.43
N GLY A 404 2.65 27.87 -0.93
CA GLY A 404 3.88 27.64 -1.66
C GLY A 404 4.72 28.89 -1.85
N THR A 405 5.88 28.72 -2.50
CA THR A 405 6.79 29.81 -2.85
C THR A 405 7.39 29.65 -4.24
N VAL A 406 7.53 30.76 -4.96
CA VAL A 406 8.39 30.88 -6.16
C VAL A 406 9.56 31.79 -5.81
N THR A 407 10.78 31.44 -6.22
CA THR A 407 11.96 32.28 -5.99
C THR A 407 12.53 32.74 -7.32
N ILE A 408 12.69 34.06 -7.48
CA ILE A 408 13.39 34.67 -8.62
C ILE A 408 14.78 35.08 -8.12
N PRO A 409 15.88 34.45 -8.58
CA PRO A 409 17.23 34.94 -8.31
C PRO A 409 17.44 36.31 -8.99
N MET A 410 18.15 37.20 -8.31
CA MET A 410 18.43 38.56 -8.78
C MET A 410 19.94 38.80 -8.82
N SER A 411 20.50 38.91 -10.02
CA SER A 411 21.94 39.10 -10.25
C SER A 411 22.22 40.54 -10.68
N ALA A 412 22.88 41.33 -9.83
CA ALA A 412 23.41 42.64 -10.20
C ALA A 412 24.85 42.49 -10.71
N THR A 413 25.08 42.74 -11.99
CA THR A 413 26.38 42.52 -12.66
C THR A 413 27.07 43.84 -13.00
N ALA A 414 28.41 43.83 -13.02
CA ALA A 414 29.25 45.02 -13.19
C ALA A 414 29.09 45.69 -14.56
#